data_AF-A0A377WT06-F1
#
_entry.id   AF-A0A377WT06-F1
#
_cell.length_a   1.000
_cell.length_b   1.000
_cell.length_c   1.000
_cell.angle_alpha   90.00
_cell.angle_beta   90.00
_cell.angle_gamma   90.00
#
_symmetry.space_group_name_H-M   'P 1'
#
loop_
_entity.id
_entity.type
_entity.pdbx_description
1 polymer ?
#
loop_
_entity_poly.entity_id
_entity_poly.type
_entity_poly.pdbx_seq_one_letter_code
_entity_poly.pdbx_strand_id
1 'polypeptide(L)'
;MTRLLKTILPIILCALFGLSFASPTQAVASLPIVLPALTCDALSTTDFSAAVGAKVTINHTEMQTSAQGSWCKVSATIAPEIGVQIALPTQRWS
;
A
#
# COMPACT_ATOMS: atom_id res chain seq x y z
N MET A 1 31.03 -51.69 12.87
CA MET A 1 30.82 -50.45 12.09
C MET A 1 29.35 -50.09 11.85
N THR A 2 28.37 -50.94 12.19
CA THR A 2 26.91 -50.70 11.96
C THR A 2 26.19 -49.92 13.05
N ARG A 3 26.75 -49.79 14.27
CA ARG A 3 26.12 -49.02 15.36
C ARG A 3 26.30 -47.51 15.24
N LEU A 4 27.44 -47.05 14.71
CA LEU A 4 27.69 -45.63 14.43
C LEU A 4 26.72 -45.10 13.36
N LEU A 5 26.49 -45.87 12.29
CA LEU A 5 25.59 -45.47 11.20
C LEU A 5 24.14 -45.25 11.68
N LYS A 6 23.69 -46.02 12.68
CA LYS A 6 22.33 -45.95 13.26
C LYS A 6 22.12 -44.70 14.11
N THR A 7 23.17 -44.18 14.76
CA THR A 7 23.10 -42.98 15.62
C THR A 7 23.27 -41.68 14.85
N ILE A 8 23.94 -41.71 13.71
CA ILE A 8 24.19 -40.51 12.88
C ILE A 8 22.97 -40.18 12.00
N LEU A 9 22.19 -41.19 11.59
CA LEU A 9 20.99 -41.03 10.78
C LEU A 9 19.91 -40.10 11.37
N PRO A 10 19.52 -40.17 12.67
CA PRO A 10 18.52 -39.26 13.24
C PRO A 10 19.02 -37.82 13.37
N ILE A 11 20.34 -37.62 13.56
CA ILE A 11 20.94 -36.29 13.66
C ILE A 11 20.88 -35.58 12.32
N ILE A 12 21.19 -36.31 11.24
CA ILE A 12 21.07 -35.82 9.86
C ILE A 12 19.61 -35.48 9.55
N LEU A 13 18.67 -36.33 9.96
CA LEU A 13 17.23 -36.10 9.72
C LEU A 13 16.70 -34.86 10.44
N CYS A 14 17.14 -34.61 11.69
CA CYS A 14 16.79 -33.39 12.42
C CYS A 14 17.39 -32.12 11.80
N ALA A 15 18.62 -32.18 11.29
CA ALA A 15 19.25 -31.05 10.61
C ALA A 15 18.54 -30.70 9.28
N LEU A 16 18.11 -31.71 8.52
CA LEU A 16 17.32 -31.52 7.29
C LEU A 16 15.94 -30.92 7.57
N PHE A 17 15.29 -31.29 8.67
CA PHE A 17 13.97 -30.73 9.01
C PHE A 17 14.06 -29.27 9.48
N GLY A 18 15.15 -28.87 10.14
CA GLY A 18 15.37 -27.48 10.59
C GLY A 18 15.56 -26.49 9.45
N LEU A 19 16.11 -26.92 8.31
CA LEU A 19 16.35 -26.06 7.13
C LEU A 19 15.07 -25.76 6.33
N SER A 20 14.02 -26.58 6.45
CA SER A 20 12.76 -26.39 5.71
C SER A 20 11.88 -25.24 6.22
N PHE A 21 12.19 -24.67 7.39
CA PHE A 21 11.44 -23.54 7.97
C PHE A 21 12.07 -22.17 7.69
N ALA A 22 13.11 -22.12 6.85
CA ALA A 22 13.63 -20.85 6.33
C ALA A 22 12.66 -20.32 5.26
N SER A 23 11.48 -19.87 5.69
CA SER A 23 10.59 -19.09 4.84
C SER A 23 11.37 -17.86 4.36
N PRO A 24 11.44 -17.58 3.05
CA PRO A 24 11.95 -16.29 2.60
C PRO A 24 11.01 -15.23 3.19
N THR A 25 11.50 -14.47 4.17
CA THR A 25 10.91 -13.18 4.50
C THR A 25 10.97 -12.39 3.21
N GLN A 26 9.82 -12.25 2.56
CA GLN A 26 9.68 -11.34 1.43
C GLN A 26 9.92 -9.95 2.03
N ALA A 27 11.09 -9.39 1.74
CA ALA A 27 11.38 -8.02 2.08
C ALA A 27 10.29 -7.17 1.42
N VAL A 28 9.37 -6.67 2.23
CA VAL A 28 8.43 -5.63 1.81
C VAL A 28 9.32 -4.47 1.40
N ALA A 29 9.50 -4.30 0.09
CA ALA A 29 10.24 -3.18 -0.47
C ALA A 29 9.61 -1.93 0.15
N SER A 30 10.35 -1.28 1.03
CA SER A 30 9.86 -0.14 1.77
C SER A 30 9.79 1.00 0.76
N LEU A 31 8.62 1.24 0.18
CA LEU A 31 8.44 2.37 -0.74
C LEU A 31 8.83 3.64 0.01
N PRO A 32 9.63 4.53 -0.60
CA PRO A 32 9.99 5.79 0.03
C PRO A 32 8.71 6.55 0.37
N ILE A 33 8.64 7.06 1.60
CA ILE A 33 7.50 7.84 2.06
C ILE A 33 7.46 9.13 1.23
N VAL A 34 6.45 9.27 0.37
CA VAL A 34 6.22 10.48 -0.41
C VAL A 34 5.17 11.33 0.31
N LEU A 35 5.51 12.59 0.57
CA LEU A 35 4.55 13.57 1.06
C LEU A 35 3.65 14.06 -0.09
N PRO A 36 2.37 14.34 0.16
CA PRO A 36 1.49 14.92 -0.84
C PRO A 36 2.00 16.30 -1.26
N ALA A 37 2.13 16.51 -2.58
CA ALA A 37 2.55 17.81 -3.13
C ALA A 37 1.45 18.89 -3.03
N LEU A 38 0.18 18.47 -2.89
CA LEU A 38 -0.99 19.35 -2.84
C LEU A 38 -1.74 19.17 -1.52
N THR A 39 -2.19 20.28 -0.94
CA THR A 39 -3.08 20.27 0.21
C THR A 39 -4.51 19.92 -0.22
N CYS A 40 -5.34 19.46 0.71
CA CYS A 40 -6.72 19.08 0.42
C CYS A 40 -7.54 20.21 -0.22
N ASP A 41 -7.27 21.46 0.18
CA ASP A 41 -7.90 22.66 -0.36
C ASP A 41 -7.47 22.94 -1.81
N ALA A 42 -6.16 22.81 -2.10
CA ALA A 42 -5.62 23.00 -3.45
C ALA A 42 -6.15 21.98 -4.46
N LEU A 43 -6.55 20.79 -4.00
CA LEU A 43 -7.18 19.77 -4.85
C LEU A 43 -8.55 20.24 -5.38
N SER A 44 -9.26 21.11 -4.68
CA SER A 44 -10.57 21.62 -5.12
C SER A 44 -10.47 22.48 -6.38
N THR A 45 -9.34 23.16 -6.56
CA THR A 45 -9.09 24.09 -7.67
C THR A 45 -8.27 23.49 -8.81
N THR A 46 -7.78 22.27 -8.65
CA THR A 46 -6.90 21.64 -9.64
C THR A 46 -7.74 21.02 -10.76
N ASP A 47 -7.38 21.32 -12.02
CA ASP A 47 -7.94 20.62 -13.16
C ASP A 47 -7.21 19.29 -13.38
N PHE A 48 -7.96 18.19 -13.33
CA PHE A 48 -7.46 16.85 -13.61
C PHE A 48 -7.87 16.36 -15.01
N SER A 49 -8.53 17.21 -15.80
CA SER A 49 -9.15 16.80 -17.06
C SER A 49 -8.10 16.30 -18.06
N ALA A 50 -6.95 16.96 -18.12
CA ALA A 50 -5.84 16.55 -18.98
C ALA A 50 -5.22 15.20 -18.55
N ALA A 51 -5.08 14.96 -17.24
CA ALA A 51 -4.47 13.75 -16.72
C ALA A 51 -5.37 12.51 -16.87
N VAL A 52 -6.69 12.71 -16.77
CA VAL A 52 -7.70 11.64 -16.91
C VAL A 52 -8.11 11.44 -18.36
N GLY A 53 -7.89 12.42 -19.24
CA GLY A 53 -8.32 12.38 -20.64
C GLY A 53 -9.83 12.64 -20.83
N ALA A 54 -10.52 13.06 -19.78
CA ALA A 54 -11.95 13.39 -19.78
C ALA A 54 -12.19 14.56 -18.82
N LYS A 55 -13.22 15.38 -19.06
CA LYS A 55 -13.53 16.51 -18.17
C LYS A 55 -13.79 16.01 -16.75
N VAL A 56 -13.01 16.49 -15.80
CA VAL A 56 -13.19 16.20 -14.37
C VAL A 56 -13.68 17.47 -13.69
N THR A 57 -14.82 17.36 -13.01
CA THR A 57 -15.33 18.43 -12.15
C THR A 57 -15.14 18.00 -10.71
N ILE A 58 -14.38 18.74 -9.92
CA ILE A 58 -14.31 18.51 -8.47
C ILE A 58 -15.55 19.13 -7.85
N ASN A 59 -16.34 18.32 -7.17
CA ASN A 59 -17.61 18.74 -6.58
C ASN A 59 -17.40 19.17 -5.13
N HIS A 60 -16.56 18.44 -4.39
CA HIS A 60 -16.29 18.71 -2.98
C HIS A 60 -14.97 18.11 -2.53
N THR A 61 -14.26 18.81 -1.65
CA THR A 61 -13.07 18.31 -0.96
C THR A 61 -13.20 18.56 0.53
N GLU A 62 -12.96 17.54 1.34
CA GLU A 62 -13.09 17.64 2.79
C GLU A 62 -11.96 16.91 3.50
N MET A 63 -11.37 17.55 4.51
CA MET A 63 -10.41 16.90 5.37
C MET A 63 -11.13 16.08 6.43
N GLN A 64 -10.91 14.77 6.39
CA GLN A 64 -11.46 13.80 7.32
C GLN A 64 -10.35 13.33 8.25
N THR A 65 -10.58 13.40 9.56
CA THR A 65 -9.63 12.96 10.57
C THR A 65 -10.27 11.89 11.44
N SER A 66 -9.58 10.76 11.60
CA SER A 66 -10.00 9.66 12.45
C SER A 66 -8.82 9.17 13.29
N ALA A 67 -9.08 8.23 14.20
CA ALA A 67 -8.05 7.58 15.01
C ALA A 67 -6.96 6.89 14.16
N GLN A 68 -7.27 6.55 12.91
CA GLN A 68 -6.37 5.88 11.96
C GLN A 68 -5.52 6.86 11.13
N GLY A 69 -5.75 8.17 11.25
CA GLY A 69 -5.04 9.21 10.52
C GLY A 69 -5.98 10.20 9.83
N SER A 70 -5.37 11.12 9.08
CA SER A 70 -6.09 12.14 8.30
C SER A 70 -6.04 11.82 6.80
N TRP A 71 -7.17 11.98 6.13
CA TRP A 71 -7.30 11.86 4.68
C TRP A 71 -8.15 12.99 4.11
N CYS A 72 -7.87 13.36 2.87
CA CYS A 72 -8.69 14.26 2.09
C CYS A 72 -9.70 13.44 1.30
N LYS A 73 -10.98 13.61 1.58
CA LYS A 73 -12.06 13.05 0.78
C LYS A 73 -12.34 13.99 -0.39
N VAL A 74 -12.13 13.52 -1.61
CA VAL A 74 -12.39 14.25 -2.85
C VAL A 74 -13.57 13.59 -3.56
N SER A 75 -14.64 14.33 -3.75
CA SER A 75 -15.78 13.95 -4.56
C SER A 75 -15.71 14.66 -5.89
N ALA A 76 -15.75 13.92 -6.99
CA ALA A 76 -15.65 14.47 -8.33
C ALA A 76 -16.62 13.79 -9.30
N THR A 77 -16.91 14.44 -10.41
CA THR A 77 -17.64 13.88 -11.52
C THR A 77 -16.75 13.89 -12.76
N ILE A 78 -16.51 12.70 -13.31
CA ILE A 78 -15.83 12.51 -14.59
C ILE A 78 -16.92 12.44 -15.67
N ALA A 79 -16.78 13.25 -16.71
CA ALA A 79 -17.76 13.29 -17.79
C ALA A 79 -18.01 11.89 -18.39
N PRO A 80 -19.27 11.58 -18.79
CA PRO A 80 -20.43 12.47 -18.76
C PRO A 80 -21.05 12.66 -17.37
N GLU A 81 -21.20 11.60 -16.56
CA GLU A 81 -21.90 11.66 -15.25
C GLU A 81 -21.33 10.66 -14.22
N ILE A 82 -20.06 10.27 -14.34
CA ILE A 82 -19.45 9.27 -13.45
C ILE A 82 -19.02 9.95 -12.14
N GLY A 83 -19.76 9.72 -11.06
CA GLY A 83 -19.39 10.16 -9.72
C GLY A 83 -18.29 9.29 -9.12
N VAL A 84 -17.20 9.90 -8.64
CA VAL A 84 -16.10 9.24 -7.94
C VAL A 84 -15.86 9.89 -6.59
N GLN A 85 -15.48 9.07 -5.61
CA GLN A 85 -15.06 9.51 -4.28
C GLN A 85 -13.71 8.88 -3.97
N ILE A 86 -12.72 9.70 -3.65
CA ILE A 86 -11.34 9.29 -3.40
C ILE A 86 -10.95 9.77 -2.01
N ALA A 87 -10.35 8.88 -1.21
CA ALA A 87 -9.74 9.24 0.06
C ALA A 87 -8.21 9.27 -0.12
N LEU A 88 -7.62 10.46 -0.07
CA LEU A 88 -6.19 10.67 -0.26
C LEU A 88 -5.50 10.91 1.10
N PRO A 89 -4.52 10.08 1.49
CA PRO A 89 -3.82 10.28 2.76
C PRO A 89 -2.99 11.57 2.73
N THR A 90 -3.00 12.32 3.85
CA THR A 90 -2.29 13.60 3.94
C THR A 90 -0.86 13.49 4.50
N GLN A 91 -0.53 12.36 5.13
CA GLN A 91 0.76 12.16 5.79
C GLN A 91 1.71 11.21 5.06
N ARG A 92 1.18 10.17 4.41
CA ARG A 92 1.99 9.13 3.77
C ARG A 92 1.29 8.53 2.56
N TRP A 93 2.02 8.44 1.45
CA TRP A 93 1.66 7.62 0.30
C TRP A 93 2.55 6.38 0.35
N SER A 94 1.94 5.19 0.30
CA SER A 94 2.63 3.88 0.35
C SER A 94 2.21 3.01 -0.80
#